data_AF-A0A5E4PNW6-F1
#
_entry.id   AF-A0A5E4PNW6-F1
#
_cell.length_a   1.000
_cell.length_b   1.000
_cell.length_c   1.000
_cell.angle_alpha   90.00
_cell.angle_beta   90.00
_cell.angle_gamma   90.00
#
_symmetry.space_group_name_H-M   'P 1'
#
loop_
_entity.id
_entity.type
_entity.pdbx_description
1 polymer ?
#
loop_
_entity_poly.entity_id
_entity_poly.type
_entity_poly.pdbx_seq_one_letter_code
_entity_poly.pdbx_strand_id
1 'polypeptide(L)'
;MYISCAGTFLLRDSAQEEHLFSVSFRKYGRSLHARIEHYQHRFSFDCHDPADPACVMFFEPMLTAPLPRSQPFSLQQLARAVIVSHLNYDGVDQLPLPGRLRAYLKEYHYRQRVRVRTLEPHHYH
;
A
#
# COMPACT_ATOMS: atom_id res chain seq x y z
N MET A 1 -19.87 -4.50 4.34
CA MET A 1 -20.01 -3.27 3.52
C MET A 1 -20.05 -3.69 2.06
N TYR A 2 -21.16 -3.44 1.35
CA TYR A 2 -21.35 -3.95 -0.01
C TYR A 2 -20.92 -2.92 -1.05
N ILE A 3 -20.09 -3.35 -2.00
CA ILE A 3 -19.71 -2.54 -3.16
C ILE A 3 -20.78 -2.78 -4.24
N SER A 4 -21.73 -1.86 -4.40
CA SER A 4 -22.98 -2.09 -5.14
C SER A 4 -22.89 -1.75 -6.64
N CYS A 5 -22.31 -0.62 -7.00
CA CYS A 5 -22.28 -0.09 -8.36
C CYS A 5 -20.89 -0.29 -8.99
N ALA A 6 -20.84 -0.49 -10.31
CA ALA A 6 -19.57 -0.53 -11.02
C ALA A 6 -18.78 0.77 -10.80
N GLY A 7 -17.49 0.66 -10.49
CA GLY A 7 -16.62 1.80 -10.21
C GLY A 7 -16.60 2.22 -8.75
N THR A 8 -17.50 1.67 -7.91
CA THR A 8 -17.43 1.86 -6.47
C THR A 8 -16.18 1.17 -5.91
N PHE A 9 -15.43 1.86 -5.05
CA PHE A 9 -14.20 1.34 -4.47
C PHE A 9 -13.95 1.79 -3.04
N LEU A 10 -13.10 1.06 -2.31
CA LEU A 10 -12.57 1.47 -1.01
C LEU A 10 -11.10 1.09 -0.88
N LEU A 11 -10.34 1.97 -0.22
CA LEU A 11 -8.98 1.70 0.24
C LEU A 11 -9.04 1.10 1.65
N ARG A 12 -8.26 0.05 1.89
CA ARG A 12 -8.20 -0.63 3.19
C ARG A 12 -6.82 -1.22 3.45
N ASP A 13 -6.60 -1.60 4.69
CA ASP A 13 -5.45 -2.42 5.06
C ASP A 13 -5.51 -3.78 4.32
N SER A 14 -4.35 -4.20 3.85
CA SER A 14 -4.16 -5.53 3.27
C SER A 14 -4.15 -6.58 4.37
N ALA A 15 -4.64 -7.78 4.06
CA ALA A 15 -4.53 -8.93 4.96
C ALA A 15 -3.19 -9.68 4.83
N GLN A 16 -2.32 -9.28 3.90
CA GLN A 16 -1.01 -9.88 3.71
C GLN A 16 0.09 -9.01 4.30
N GLU A 17 1.04 -9.63 4.97
CA GLU A 17 2.15 -8.95 5.66
C GLU A 17 3.07 -8.14 4.73
N GLU A 18 3.20 -8.53 3.46
CA GLU A 18 4.12 -7.87 2.51
C GLU A 18 3.56 -6.57 1.90
N HIS A 19 2.27 -6.28 2.08
CA HIS A 19 1.62 -5.12 1.48
C HIS A 19 0.85 -4.38 2.57
N LEU A 20 0.96 -3.06 2.65
CA LEU A 20 0.20 -2.29 3.66
C LEU A 20 -1.26 -2.10 3.24
N PHE A 21 -1.50 -1.78 1.98
CA PHE A 21 -2.81 -1.38 1.50
C PHE A 21 -3.30 -2.22 0.33
N SER A 22 -4.62 -2.29 0.19
CA SER A 22 -5.31 -2.86 -0.95
C SER A 22 -6.54 -2.03 -1.29
N VAL A 23 -6.88 -1.99 -2.57
CA VAL A 23 -8.13 -1.41 -3.05
C VAL A 23 -9.10 -2.54 -3.37
N SER A 24 -10.33 -2.41 -2.88
CA SER A 24 -11.44 -3.28 -3.24
C SER A 24 -12.41 -2.50 -4.11
N PHE A 25 -12.81 -3.03 -5.27
CA PHE A 25 -13.60 -2.30 -6.25
C PHE A 25 -14.60 -3.20 -6.97
N ARG A 26 -15.59 -2.60 -7.65
CA ARG A 26 -16.59 -3.32 -8.46
C ARG A 26 -16.36 -3.07 -9.95
N LYS A 27 -16.16 -4.14 -10.72
CA LYS A 27 -16.01 -4.09 -12.18
C LYS A 27 -16.72 -5.30 -12.79
N TYR A 28 -17.40 -5.13 -13.93
CA TYR A 28 -18.10 -6.21 -14.63
C TYR A 28 -19.03 -7.05 -13.74
N GLY A 29 -19.75 -6.41 -12.81
CA GLY A 29 -20.66 -7.08 -11.88
C GLY A 29 -19.96 -7.89 -10.77
N ARG A 30 -18.63 -7.87 -10.68
CA ARG A 30 -17.82 -8.61 -9.70
C ARG A 30 -17.08 -7.67 -8.77
N SER A 31 -16.87 -8.12 -7.53
CA SER A 31 -15.99 -7.44 -6.58
C SER A 31 -14.58 -8.01 -6.73
N LEU A 32 -13.61 -7.12 -6.89
CA LEU A 32 -12.20 -7.43 -7.14
C LEU A 32 -11.31 -6.72 -6.12
N HIS A 33 -10.07 -7.18 -5.99
CA HIS A 33 -9.09 -6.63 -5.06
C HIS A 33 -7.73 -6.50 -5.75
N ALA A 34 -7.10 -5.34 -5.60
CA ALA A 34 -5.74 -5.09 -6.06
C ALA A 34 -4.88 -4.60 -4.89
N ARG A 35 -3.67 -5.13 -4.76
CA ARG A 35 -2.72 -4.74 -3.71
C ARG A 35 -1.90 -3.57 -4.21
N ILE A 36 -1.58 -2.64 -3.32
CA ILE A 36 -0.71 -1.51 -3.65
C ILE A 36 0.72 -1.94 -3.36
N GLU A 37 1.50 -2.07 -4.42
CA GLU A 37 2.92 -2.39 -4.39
C GLU A 37 3.76 -1.12 -4.23
N HIS A 38 4.94 -1.26 -3.64
CA HIS A 38 5.88 -0.16 -3.46
C HIS A 38 7.27 -0.55 -3.97
N TYR A 39 7.78 0.20 -4.94
CA TYR A 39 9.11 -0.01 -5.51
C TYR A 39 9.75 1.34 -5.91
N GLN A 40 11.00 1.57 -5.51
CA GLN A 40 11.74 2.81 -5.78
C GLN A 40 10.92 4.09 -5.47
N HIS A 41 10.29 4.15 -4.30
CA HIS A 41 9.44 5.27 -3.87
C HIS A 41 8.21 5.53 -4.75
N ARG A 42 7.83 4.56 -5.59
CA ARG A 42 6.62 4.61 -6.41
C ARG A 42 5.62 3.55 -5.95
N PHE A 43 4.34 3.87 -6.12
CA PHE A 43 3.22 2.98 -5.82
C PHE A 43 2.53 2.57 -7.13
N SER A 44 2.21 1.29 -7.27
CA SER A 44 1.46 0.77 -8.42
C SER A 44 0.63 -0.47 -8.04
N PHE A 45 -0.24 -0.90 -8.94
CA PHE A 45 -0.97 -2.17 -8.82
C PHE A 45 -0.29 -3.31 -9.59
N ASP A 46 0.76 -2.98 -10.35
CA ASP A 46 1.50 -3.89 -11.22
C ASP A 46 2.93 -3.34 -11.34
N CYS A 47 3.87 -3.89 -10.59
CA CYS A 47 5.27 -3.52 -10.69
C CYS A 47 6.09 -4.51 -11.52
N HIS A 48 5.50 -5.59 -12.07
CA HIS A 48 6.26 -6.69 -12.66
C HIS A 48 5.94 -7.09 -14.10
N ASP A 49 4.80 -6.73 -14.74
CA ASP A 49 4.59 -7.16 -16.14
C ASP A 49 3.74 -6.21 -17.02
N PRO A 50 4.37 -5.32 -17.83
CA PRO A 50 3.68 -4.61 -18.91
C PRO A 50 3.52 -5.46 -20.19
N ALA A 51 3.70 -6.79 -20.13
CA ALA A 51 3.90 -7.63 -21.31
C ALA A 51 2.67 -7.75 -22.23
N ASP A 52 1.45 -7.47 -21.72
CA ASP A 52 0.23 -7.50 -22.52
C ASP A 52 -0.67 -6.26 -22.26
N PRO A 53 -0.75 -5.31 -23.21
CA PRO A 53 -1.61 -4.13 -23.08
C PRO A 53 -3.11 -4.47 -22.98
N ALA A 54 -3.55 -5.64 -23.45
CA ALA A 54 -4.94 -6.08 -23.27
C ALA A 54 -5.22 -6.50 -21.81
N CYS A 55 -4.25 -7.15 -21.15
CA CYS A 55 -4.31 -7.45 -19.73
C CYS A 55 -4.32 -6.18 -18.88
N VAL A 56 -3.51 -5.17 -19.23
CA VAL A 56 -3.47 -3.89 -18.53
C VAL A 56 -4.86 -3.25 -18.48
N MET A 57 -5.54 -3.10 -19.62
CA MET A 57 -6.87 -2.45 -19.66
C MET A 57 -7.99 -3.30 -19.02
N PHE A 58 -7.89 -4.64 -19.10
CA PHE A 58 -8.89 -5.53 -18.51
C PHE A 58 -8.79 -5.57 -16.98
N PHE A 59 -7.58 -5.55 -16.43
CA PHE A 59 -7.33 -5.63 -14.99
C PHE A 59 -7.15 -4.28 -14.30
N GLU A 60 -7.04 -3.17 -15.05
CA GLU A 60 -6.93 -1.85 -14.44
C GLU A 60 -8.13 -1.57 -13.52
N PRO A 61 -7.88 -1.21 -12.26
CA PRO A 61 -8.95 -1.00 -11.30
C PRO A 61 -9.78 0.22 -11.67
N MET A 62 -11.10 0.04 -11.74
CA MET A 62 -12.03 1.14 -11.99
C MET A 62 -12.37 1.84 -10.67
N LEU A 63 -11.68 2.95 -10.40
CA LEU A 63 -11.73 3.69 -9.12
C LEU A 63 -12.45 5.04 -9.25
N THR A 64 -13.70 5.02 -9.71
CA THR A 64 -14.43 6.24 -10.08
C THR A 64 -15.37 6.76 -8.99
N ALA A 65 -15.83 5.90 -8.07
CA ALA A 65 -16.75 6.28 -7.00
C ALA A 65 -16.24 5.79 -5.63
N PRO A 66 -15.66 6.68 -4.79
CA PRO A 66 -15.19 6.26 -3.47
C PRO A 66 -16.36 5.90 -2.58
N LEU A 67 -16.23 4.79 -1.86
CA LEU A 67 -17.18 4.36 -0.84
C LEU A 67 -16.76 4.98 0.51
N PRO A 68 -17.53 5.95 1.06
CA PRO A 68 -17.13 6.66 2.26
C PRO A 68 -17.18 5.75 3.50
N ARG A 69 -16.27 6.00 4.43
CA ARG A 69 -16.27 5.31 5.73
C ARG A 69 -17.49 5.70 6.56
N SER A 70 -18.06 4.75 7.29
CA SER A 70 -19.24 4.96 8.13
C SER A 70 -18.93 5.41 9.56
N GLN A 71 -17.65 5.34 9.97
CA GLN A 71 -17.21 5.63 11.34
C GLN A 71 -15.87 6.39 11.30
N PRO A 72 -15.64 7.31 12.25
CA PRO A 72 -14.35 7.99 12.39
C PRO A 72 -13.26 7.02 12.88
N PHE A 73 -12.00 7.38 12.64
CA PHE A 73 -10.87 6.69 13.26
C PHE A 73 -10.79 7.00 14.76
N SER A 74 -10.13 6.13 15.53
CA SER A 74 -9.87 6.41 16.94
C SER A 74 -8.95 7.62 17.11
N LEU A 75 -9.03 8.29 18.26
CA LEU A 75 -8.11 9.38 18.60
C LEU A 75 -6.64 8.94 18.48
N GLN A 76 -6.33 7.70 18.86
CA GLN A 76 -4.98 7.15 18.79
C GLN A 76 -4.48 7.03 17.33
N GLN A 77 -5.33 6.57 16.41
CA GLN A 77 -4.99 6.51 14.98
C GLN A 77 -4.82 7.90 14.36
N LEU A 78 -5.70 8.84 14.72
CA LEU A 78 -5.60 10.22 14.27
C LEU A 78 -4.32 10.91 14.78
N ALA A 79 -4.02 10.73 16.08
CA ALA A 79 -2.79 11.26 16.68
C ALA A 79 -1.54 10.66 16.04
N ARG A 80 -1.53 9.35 15.78
CA ARG A 80 -0.45 8.70 15.04
C ARG A 80 -0.25 9.35 13.68
N ALA A 81 -1.31 9.54 12.89
CA ALA A 81 -1.22 10.12 11.56
C ALA A 81 -0.56 11.51 11.59
N VAL A 82 -0.95 12.36 12.55
CA VAL A 82 -0.36 13.70 12.73
C VAL A 82 1.10 13.63 13.18
N ILE A 83 1.44 12.73 14.09
CA ILE A 83 2.83 12.58 14.57
C ILE A 83 3.74 12.12 13.41
N VAL A 84 3.34 11.08 12.69
CA VAL A 84 4.17 10.51 11.60
C VAL A 84 4.21 11.37 10.35
N SER A 85 3.31 12.35 10.18
CA SER A 85 3.42 13.32 9.09
C SER A 85 4.52 14.36 9.30
N HIS A 86 5.04 14.48 10.53
CA HIS A 86 6.10 15.44 10.91
C HIS A 86 7.43 14.77 11.26
N LEU A 87 7.50 13.43 11.17
CA LEU A 87 8.67 12.65 11.52
C LEU A 87 8.99 11.66 10.41
N ASN A 88 10.26 11.29 10.29
CA ASN A 88 10.65 10.12 9.50
C ASN A 88 10.71 8.87 10.40
N TYR A 89 10.93 7.70 9.78
CA TYR A 89 10.94 6.41 10.47
C TYR A 89 11.95 6.38 11.63
N ASP A 90 13.16 6.88 11.42
CA ASP A 90 14.24 6.89 12.42
C ASP A 90 13.98 7.95 13.51
N GLY A 91 13.33 9.06 13.17
CA GLY A 91 12.94 10.12 14.09
C GLY A 91 11.97 9.65 15.18
N VAL A 92 11.20 8.59 14.93
CA VAL A 92 10.35 7.95 15.95
C VAL A 92 11.17 7.38 17.11
N ASP A 93 12.40 6.94 16.88
CA ASP A 93 13.24 6.35 17.94
C ASP A 93 13.70 7.38 18.97
N GLN A 94 13.72 8.67 18.59
CA GLN A 94 14.12 9.78 19.46
C GLN A 94 12.99 10.26 20.39
N LEU A 95 11.76 9.76 20.19
CA LEU A 95 10.63 10.16 21.02
C LEU A 95 10.73 9.55 22.42
N PRO A 96 10.44 10.33 23.49
CA PRO A 96 10.41 9.86 24.86
C PRO A 96 9.13 9.05 25.16
N LEU A 97 8.87 8.01 24.37
CA LEU A 97 7.69 7.15 24.46
C LEU A 97 8.07 5.71 24.85
N PRO A 98 7.16 4.93 25.45
CA PRO A 98 7.36 3.50 25.61
C PRO A 98 7.57 2.78 24.26
N GLY A 99 8.34 1.68 24.26
CA GLY A 99 8.66 0.93 23.04
C GLY A 99 7.44 0.45 22.25
N ARG A 100 6.34 0.12 22.95
CA ARG A 100 5.06 -0.25 22.31
C ARG A 100 4.46 0.89 21.47
N LEU A 101 4.53 2.14 21.95
CA LEU A 101 4.02 3.29 21.21
C LEU A 101 4.93 3.64 20.03
N ARG A 102 6.26 3.50 20.17
CA ARG A 102 7.17 3.64 19.03
C ARG A 102 6.89 2.60 17.93
N ALA A 103 6.68 1.34 18.31
CA ALA A 103 6.29 0.29 17.38
C ALA A 103 4.96 0.60 16.68
N TYR A 104 3.96 1.09 17.43
CA TYR A 104 2.69 1.53 16.86
C TYR A 104 2.88 2.67 15.86
N LEU A 105 3.68 3.70 16.16
CA LEU A 105 3.95 4.78 15.20
C LEU A 105 4.60 4.25 13.90
N LYS A 106 5.50 3.26 14.03
CA LYS A 106 6.24 2.65 12.91
C LYS A 106 5.44 1.66 12.05
N GLU A 107 4.25 1.20 12.45
CA GLU A 107 3.58 0.05 11.82
C GLU A 107 3.30 0.18 10.29
N TYR A 108 3.09 1.37 9.74
CA TYR A 108 2.80 1.62 8.31
C TYR A 108 4.06 2.07 7.56
N HIS A 109 5.12 1.26 7.60
CA HIS A 109 6.35 1.49 6.83
C HIS A 109 6.50 0.44 5.72
N TYR A 110 6.84 0.90 4.52
CA TYR A 110 7.14 -0.01 3.42
C TYR A 110 8.58 -0.52 3.55
N ARG A 111 8.77 -1.83 3.49
CA ARG A 111 10.10 -2.44 3.45
C ARG A 111 10.69 -2.28 2.06
N GLN A 112 11.82 -1.61 1.94
CA GLN A 112 12.57 -1.55 0.69
C GLN A 112 13.43 -2.81 0.57
N ARG A 113 13.01 -3.78 -0.25
CA ARG A 113 13.87 -4.92 -0.61
C ARG A 113 14.99 -4.40 -1.51
N VAL A 114 16.18 -4.20 -0.97
CA VAL A 114 17.38 -3.94 -1.76
C VAL A 114 17.70 -5.22 -2.54
N ARG A 115 17.44 -5.26 -3.85
CA ARG A 115 17.91 -6.35 -4.71
C ARG A 115 19.42 -6.19 -4.85
N VAL A 116 20.19 -7.02 -4.14
CA VAL A 116 21.63 -7.18 -4.40
C VAL A 116 21.76 -7.78 -5.80
N ARG A 117 22.25 -6.99 -6.77
CA ARG A 117 22.71 -7.55 -8.04
C ARG A 117 24.11 -8.11 -7.79
N THR A 118 24.24 -9.42 -7.75
CA THR A 118 25.55 -10.06 -7.87
C THR A 118 26.12 -9.64 -9.23
N LEU A 119 27.22 -8.90 -9.21
CA LEU A 119 27.97 -8.59 -10.42
C LEU A 119 28.63 -9.91 -10.85
N GLU A 120 28.09 -10.55 -11.89
CA GLU A 120 28.75 -11.69 -12.52
C GLU A 120 30.12 -11.21 -13.06
N PRO A 121 31.24 -11.89 -12.72
CA PRO A 121 32.54 -11.51 -13.24
C PRO A 121 32.55 -11.73 -14.76
N HIS A 122 32.70 -10.64 -15.51
CA HIS A 122 32.92 -10.73 -16.95
C HIS A 122 34.23 -11.48 -17.20
N HIS A 123 34.14 -12.69 -17.74
CA HIS A 123 35.25 -13.38 -18.36
C HIS A 123 35.71 -12.57 -19.57
N TYR A 124 36.87 -11.92 -19.45
CA TYR A 124 37.59 -11.36 -20.59
C TYR A 124 38.27 -12.54 -21.32
N HIS A 125 37.85 -12.79 -22.57
CA HIS A 125 38.60 -13.56 -23.54
C HIS A 125 39.64 -12.66 -24.23
#